data_AF-A0A9W6Q2X2-F1
#
_entry.id   AF-A0A9W6Q2X2-F1
#
_cell.length_a   1.000
_cell.length_b   1.000
_cell.length_c   1.000
_cell.angle_alpha   90.00
_cell.angle_beta   90.00
_cell.angle_gamma   90.00
#
_symmetry.space_group_name_H-M   'P 1'
#
loop_
_entity.id
_entity.type
_entity.pdbx_description
1 polymer ?
#
loop_
_entity_poly.entity_id
_entity_poly.type
_entity_poly.pdbx_seq_one_letter_code
_entity_poly.pdbx_strand_id
1 'polypeptide(L)' 'MALEMRDRCERCEDAVLPPDAPARICSYECTFCPTCSDAMQHVCPNCGGELVPRPRRTRGGDAA' A
#
# COMPACT_ATOMS: atom_id res chain seq x y z
N MET A 1 -21.86 -1.69 -7.11
CA MET A 1 -21.12 -1.12 -5.98
C MET A 1 -19.67 -0.98 -6.43
N ALA A 2 -19.09 0.22 -6.36
CA ALA A 2 -17.76 0.48 -6.91
C ALA A 2 -16.68 -0.01 -5.93
N LEU A 3 -15.67 -0.70 -6.45
CA LEU A 3 -14.50 -1.11 -5.68
C LEU A 3 -13.63 0.14 -5.43
N GLU A 4 -13.69 0.70 -4.23
CA GLU A 4 -12.92 1.88 -3.86
C GLU A 4 -11.49 1.47 -3.47
N MET A 5 -10.49 1.98 -4.19
CA MET A 5 -9.09 1.81 -3.79
C MET A 5 -8.86 2.58 -2.50
N ARG A 6 -8.24 1.94 -1.49
CA ARG A 6 -7.82 2.64 -0.27
C ARG A 6 -6.77 3.69 -0.63
N ASP A 7 -7.13 4.93 -0.38
CA ASP A 7 -6.35 6.14 -0.61
C ASP A 7 -5.68 6.65 0.67
N ARG A 8 -5.73 5.88 1.76
CA ARG A 8 -5.14 6.23 3.05
C ARG A 8 -4.42 5.04 3.69
N CYS A 9 -3.47 5.35 4.55
CA CYS A 9 -2.76 4.36 5.36
C CYS A 9 -3.69 3.77 6.43
N GLU A 10 -3.81 2.45 6.48
CA GLU A 10 -4.64 1.75 7.48
C GLU A 10 -4.08 1.80 8.92
N ARG A 11 -2.88 2.34 9.13
CA ARG A 11 -2.27 2.50 10.46
C ARG A 11 -2.38 3.91 11.02
N CYS A 12 -2.00 4.92 10.24
CA CYS A 12 -1.97 6.31 10.71
C CYS A 12 -3.14 7.14 10.23
N GLU A 13 -3.86 6.73 9.19
CA GLU A 13 -5.02 7.41 8.57
C GLU A 13 -4.77 8.84 8.02
N ASP A 14 -3.65 9.47 8.42
CA ASP A 14 -3.19 10.79 8.01
C ASP A 14 -2.51 10.78 6.64
N ALA A 15 -1.80 9.71 6.32
CA ALA A 15 -1.06 9.62 5.07
C ALA A 15 -2.01 9.31 3.90
N VAL A 16 -2.09 10.24 2.95
CA VAL A 16 -2.82 10.09 1.69
C VAL A 16 -1.95 9.30 0.70
N LEU A 17 -2.51 8.22 0.15
CA LEU A 17 -1.87 7.23 -0.71
C LEU A 17 -2.61 7.16 -2.06
N PRO A 18 -2.57 8.21 -2.90
CA PRO A 18 -3.14 8.18 -4.24
C PRO A 18 -2.44 7.13 -5.13
N PRO A 19 -3.04 6.67 -6.25
CA PRO A 19 -2.57 5.52 -7.04
C PRO A 19 -1.11 5.59 -7.53
N ASP A 20 -0.53 6.78 -7.57
CA ASP A 20 0.82 7.12 -7.98
C ASP A 20 1.78 7.36 -6.80
N ALA A 21 1.27 7.54 -5.58
CA ALA A 21 2.10 7.73 -4.39
C ALA A 21 2.82 6.44 -3.97
N PRO A 22 4.01 6.57 -3.34
CA PRO A 22 4.69 5.46 -2.71
C PRO A 22 3.84 4.92 -1.57
N ALA A 23 3.32 3.71 -1.75
CA ALA A 23 2.58 2.96 -0.75
C ALA A 23 3.11 1.53 -0.68
N ARG A 24 2.83 0.84 0.42
CA ARG A 24 3.13 -0.58 0.60
C ARG A 24 1.81 -1.33 0.71
N ILE A 25 1.74 -2.52 0.10
CA ILE A 25 0.54 -3.34 0.05
C ILE A 25 0.88 -4.79 0.40
N CYS A 26 -0.04 -5.50 1.07
CA CYS A 26 0.06 -6.95 1.28
C CYS A 26 -0.83 -7.73 0.28
N SER A 27 -0.76 -9.05 0.28
CA SER A 27 -1.60 -9.93 -0.57
C SER A 27 -3.11 -9.82 -0.30
N TYR A 28 -3.49 -9.37 0.89
CA TYR A 28 -4.86 -9.08 1.30
C TYR A 28 -5.26 -7.61 1.06
N GLU A 29 -4.45 -6.90 0.26
CA GLU A 29 -4.66 -5.52 -0.16
C GLU A 29 -4.60 -4.47 0.96
N CYS A 30 -4.16 -4.81 2.17
CA CYS A 30 -3.94 -3.83 3.23
C CYS A 30 -2.88 -2.82 2.79
N THR A 31 -3.20 -1.53 2.86
CA THR A 31 -2.35 -0.46 2.33
C THR A 31 -1.75 0.40 3.44
N PHE A 32 -0.44 0.61 3.42
CA PHE A 32 0.30 1.41 4.40
C PHE A 32 1.26 2.39 3.74
N CYS A 33 1.53 3.51 4.41
CA CYS A 33 2.58 4.42 3.96
C CYS A 33 3.98 3.82 4.21
N PRO A 34 5.02 4.27 3.47
CA PRO A 34 6.38 3.75 3.61
C PRO A 34 6.89 3.87 5.05
N THR A 35 6.61 4.98 5.72
CA THR A 35 7.00 5.24 7.11
C THR A 35 6.37 4.24 8.08
N CYS A 36 5.08 3.95 7.94
CA CYS A 36 4.42 2.96 8.78
C CYS A 36 4.96 1.56 8.51
N SER A 37 5.14 1.21 7.23
CA SER A 37 5.68 -0.09 6.85
C SER A 37 7.10 -0.32 7.37
N ASP A 38 7.95 0.71 7.35
CA ASP A 38 9.33 0.65 7.86
C ASP A 38 9.34 0.41 9.38
N ALA A 39 8.52 1.17 10.12
CA ALA A 39 8.31 0.97 11.55
C ALA A 39 7.70 -0.41 11.90
N MET A 40 7.13 -1.10 10.92
CA MET A 40 6.55 -2.44 11.07
C MET A 40 7.45 -3.52 10.45
N GLN A 41 8.68 -3.19 10.09
CA GLN A 41 9.65 -4.12 9.49
C GLN A 41 9.11 -4.82 8.23
N HIS A 42 8.30 -4.10 7.45
CA HIS A 42 7.61 -4.64 6.28
C HIS A 42 6.70 -5.84 6.56
N VAL A 43 6.17 -5.96 7.78
CA VAL A 43 5.17 -6.97 8.15
C VAL A 43 3.81 -6.30 8.37
N CYS A 44 2.78 -6.82 7.71
CA CYS A 44 1.42 -6.35 7.87
C CYS A 44 0.88 -6.73 9.25
N PRO A 45 0.28 -5.81 10.03
CA PRO A 45 -0.18 -6.07 11.39
C PRO A 45 -1.57 -6.73 11.37
N ASN A 46 -2.31 -6.58 10.27
CA ASN A 46 -3.67 -7.09 10.09
C ASN A 46 -3.67 -8.54 9.61
N CYS A 47 -2.69 -8.93 8.78
CA CYS A 47 -2.63 -10.28 8.20
C CYS A 47 -1.32 -11.05 8.46
N GLY A 48 -0.27 -10.42 9.00
CA GLY A 48 1.03 -11.05 9.21
C GLY A 48 1.86 -11.29 7.94
N GLY A 49 1.35 -10.90 6.77
CA GLY A 49 2.05 -11.04 5.48
C GLY A 49 3.09 -9.95 5.23
N GLU A 50 3.89 -10.13 4.18
CA GLU A 50 4.89 -9.15 3.74
C GLU A 50 4.25 -7.91 3.10
N LEU A 51 4.81 -6.74 3.38
CA LEU A 51 4.45 -5.44 2.78
C LEU A 51 5.42 -5.08 1.65
N VAL A 52 4.97 -5.32 0.41
CA VAL A 52 5.73 -5.01 -0.81
C VAL A 52 5.34 -3.65 -1.37
N PRO A 53 6.16 -3.01 -2.23
CA PRO A 53 5.79 -1.77 -2.90
C PRO A 53 4.48 -1.94 -3.69
N ARG A 54 3.51 -1.05 -3.45
CA ARG A 54 2.25 -1.04 -4.20
C ARG A 54 2.57 -0.70 -5.66
N PRO A 55 2.16 -1.54 -6.63
CA PRO A 55 2.32 -1.22 -8.05
C PRO A 55 1.71 0.15 -8.37
N ARG A 56 2.52 1.04 -8.94
CA ARG A 56 2.06 2.36 -9.38
C ARG A 56 1.41 2.22 -10.75
N ARG A 57 0.35 2.99 -10.99
CA ARG A 57 -0.24 3.08 -12.34
C ARG A 57 0.73 3.82 -13.26
N THR A 58 1.65 3.10 -13.89
CA THR A 58 2.34 3.57 -15.08
C THR A 58 1.37 3.49 -16.26
N ARG A 59 1.44 4.45 -17.20
CA ARG A 59 0.66 4.38 -18.45
C ARG A 59 1.15 3.16 -19.24
N GLY A 60 0.46 2.03 -19.08
CA GLY A 60 0.58 0.83 -19.91
C GLY A 60 1.93 0.13 -19.89
N GLY A 61 2.07 -0.86 -19.02
CA GLY A 61 2.90 -2.05 -19.26
C GLY A 61 4.41 -1.83 -19.45
N ASP A 62 5.14 -1.65 -18.35
CA ASP A 62 6.58 -1.94 -18.32
C ASP A 62 6.94 -2.38 -16.89
N ALA A 63 6.74 -3.67 -16.63
CA ALA A 63 7.49 -4.39 -15.61
C ALA A 63 8.38 -5.37 -16.39
N ALA A 64 9.57 -4.90 -16.73
CA ALA A 64 10.70 -5.74 -17.12
C ALA A 64 11.57 -5.99 -15.88
#